data_AF-A0AAD0MH60-F1
#
_entry.id   AF-A0AAD0MH60-F1
#
_cell.length_a   1.000
_cell.length_b   1.000
_cell.length_c   1.000
_cell.angle_alpha   90.00
_cell.angle_beta   90.00
_cell.angle_gamma   90.00
#
_symmetry.space_group_name_H-M   'P 1'
#
loop_
_entity.id
_entity.type
_entity.pdbx_description
1 polymer ?
#
loop_
_entity_poly.entity_id
_entity_poly.type
_entity_poly.pdbx_seq_one_letter_code
_entity_poly.pdbx_strand_id
1 'polypeptide(L)'
;MTQAHYENTLHSNLIYSFLNIHGTHYQKSLFLDELLQLIEQPNLFENMENIKVYKEYSIENGRLDLYIHDNNSYLVIENKICTQEHNNQLKIC
;
A
#
# COMPACT_ATOMS: atom_id res chain seq x y z
N MET A 1 -15.46 0.03 16.61
CA MET A 1 -14.46 0.53 15.65
C MET A 1 -14.10 1.95 16.05
N THR A 2 -12.82 2.29 16.14
CA THR A 2 -12.36 3.65 16.47
C THR A 2 -12.38 4.54 15.21
N GLN A 3 -12.46 5.87 15.38
CA GLN A 3 -12.42 6.81 14.25
C GLN A 3 -11.15 6.64 13.41
N ALA A 4 -9.99 6.49 14.07
CA ALA A 4 -8.73 6.23 13.40
C ALA A 4 -8.72 4.92 12.58
N HIS A 5 -9.40 3.86 13.07
CA HIS A 5 -9.52 2.62 12.30
C HIS A 5 -10.37 2.82 11.04
N TYR A 6 -11.47 3.56 11.13
CA TYR A 6 -12.34 3.85 9.99
C TYR A 6 -11.62 4.70 8.93
N GLU A 7 -10.92 5.75 9.35
CA GLU A 7 -10.13 6.59 8.45
C GLU A 7 -9.00 5.79 7.77
N ASN A 8 -8.33 4.89 8.50
CA ASN A 8 -7.29 4.05 7.90
C ASN A 8 -7.90 3.11 6.84
N THR A 9 -9.01 2.44 7.15
CA THR A 9 -9.69 1.57 6.18
C THR A 9 -10.14 2.37 4.94
N LEU A 10 -10.63 3.61 5.09
CA LEU A 10 -10.99 4.45 3.95
C LEU A 10 -9.77 4.79 3.08
N HIS A 11 -8.66 5.23 3.69
CA HIS A 11 -7.44 5.58 2.95
C HIS A 11 -6.82 4.36 2.28
N SER A 12 -6.76 3.23 3.00
CA SER A 12 -6.27 1.96 2.46
C SER A 12 -7.12 1.49 1.28
N ASN A 13 -8.45 1.66 1.33
CA ASN A 13 -9.33 1.36 0.21
C ASN A 13 -9.06 2.25 -1.01
N LEU A 14 -8.86 3.55 -0.80
CA LEU A 14 -8.55 4.49 -1.88
C LEU A 14 -7.21 4.17 -2.53
N ILE A 15 -6.16 4.00 -1.74
CA ILE A 15 -4.81 3.68 -2.24
C ILE A 15 -4.83 2.33 -2.97
N TYR A 16 -5.48 1.31 -2.39
CA TYR A 16 -5.67 0.02 -3.04
C TYR A 16 -6.36 0.16 -4.40
N SER A 17 -7.38 1.01 -4.48
CA SER A 17 -8.12 1.21 -5.73
C SER A 17 -7.28 1.81 -6.84
N PHE A 18 -6.25 2.62 -6.51
CA PHE A 18 -5.32 3.17 -7.50
C PHE A 18 -4.21 2.20 -7.87
N LEU A 19 -3.63 1.50 -6.88
CA LEU A 19 -2.44 0.68 -7.09
C LEU A 19 -2.75 -0.72 -7.61
N ASN A 20 -3.98 -1.21 -7.47
CA ASN A 20 -4.37 -2.51 -7.99
C ASN A 20 -4.46 -2.47 -9.53
N ILE A 21 -3.46 -3.03 -10.20
CA ILE A 21 -3.37 -3.09 -11.66
C ILE A 21 -4.51 -3.86 -12.35
N HIS A 22 -5.20 -4.71 -11.60
CA HIS A 22 -6.39 -5.45 -12.02
C HIS A 22 -7.68 -4.82 -11.50
N GLY A 23 -7.58 -3.58 -10.98
CA GLY A 23 -8.68 -2.80 -10.46
C GLY A 23 -9.61 -2.24 -11.53
N THR A 24 -10.73 -1.66 -11.08
CA THR A 24 -11.82 -1.19 -11.95
C THR A 24 -11.63 0.24 -12.47
N HIS A 25 -10.46 0.84 -12.26
CA HIS A 25 -10.14 2.20 -12.74
C HIS A 25 -9.60 2.21 -14.20
N TYR A 26 -9.33 1.03 -14.78
CA TYR A 26 -8.91 0.85 -16.18
C TYR A 26 -7.60 1.55 -16.58
N GLN A 27 -6.78 1.98 -15.62
CA GLN A 27 -5.47 2.61 -15.90
C GLN A 27 -4.30 1.62 -15.91
N LYS A 28 -4.57 0.30 -15.87
CA LYS A 28 -3.55 -0.75 -15.79
C LYS A 28 -2.54 -0.45 -14.67
N SER A 29 -1.24 -0.50 -14.95
CA SER A 29 -0.17 -0.26 -13.99
C SER A 29 0.18 1.22 -13.76
N LEU A 30 -0.45 2.18 -14.46
CA LEU A 30 -0.03 3.59 -14.47
C LEU A 30 0.28 4.16 -13.09
N PHE A 31 -0.63 4.02 -12.13
CA PHE A 31 -0.43 4.56 -10.78
C PHE A 31 0.67 3.86 -9.99
N LEU A 32 0.82 2.54 -10.19
CA LEU A 32 1.90 1.79 -9.56
C LEU A 32 3.25 2.15 -10.17
N ASP A 33 3.31 2.32 -11.50
CA ASP A 33 4.51 2.79 -12.21
C ASP A 33 4.96 4.17 -11.70
N GLU A 34 4.03 5.13 -11.61
CA GLU A 34 4.31 6.47 -11.08
C GLU A 34 4.79 6.44 -9.62
N LEU A 35 4.19 5.57 -8.79
CA LEU A 35 4.64 5.38 -7.41
C LEU A 35 6.08 4.83 -7.36
N LEU A 36 6.39 3.82 -8.17
CA LEU A 36 7.72 3.21 -8.22
C LEU A 36 8.79 4.21 -8.71
N GLN A 37 8.44 5.08 -9.65
CA GLN A 37 9.29 6.21 -10.06
C GLN A 37 9.52 7.18 -8.90
N LEU A 38 8.45 7.55 -8.19
CA LEU A 38 8.51 8.51 -7.07
C LEU A 38 9.42 8.03 -5.92
N ILE A 39 9.42 6.72 -5.63
CA ILE A 39 10.27 6.13 -4.60
C ILE A 39 11.64 5.70 -5.12
N GLU A 40 12.00 6.07 -6.36
CA GLU A 40 13.27 5.74 -7.00
C GLU A 40 13.54 4.23 -7.12
N GLN A 41 12.48 3.43 -7.28
CA GLN A 41 12.54 1.97 -7.47
C GLN A 41 11.78 1.52 -8.74
N PRO A 42 12.07 2.10 -9.92
CA PRO A 42 11.29 1.84 -11.14
C PRO A 42 11.36 0.39 -11.64
N ASN A 43 12.37 -0.37 -11.22
CA ASN A 43 12.59 -1.76 -11.62
C ASN A 43 12.35 -2.76 -10.47
N LEU A 44 11.58 -2.38 -9.44
CA LEU A 44 11.31 -3.25 -8.29
C LEU A 44 10.64 -4.57 -8.72
N PHE A 45 9.71 -4.50 -9.67
CA PHE A 45 9.02 -5.64 -10.24
C PHE A 45 9.47 -5.86 -11.68
N GLU A 46 9.85 -7.09 -12.01
CA GLU A 46 10.37 -7.42 -13.34
C GLU A 46 9.26 -7.49 -14.40
N ASN A 47 8.07 -7.94 -14.00
CA ASN A 47 6.92 -8.05 -14.88
C ASN A 47 5.66 -7.58 -14.17
N MET A 48 5.17 -6.40 -14.58
CA MET A 48 3.98 -5.78 -14.01
C MET A 48 2.74 -6.66 -14.14
N GLU A 49 2.62 -7.52 -15.17
CA GLU A 49 1.44 -8.38 -15.36
C GLU A 49 1.29 -9.47 -14.28
N ASN A 50 2.37 -9.80 -13.56
CA ASN A 50 2.38 -10.82 -12.52
C ASN A 50 2.10 -10.25 -11.12
N ILE A 51 1.95 -8.93 -10.99
CA ILE A 51 1.81 -8.28 -9.70
C ILE A 51 0.44 -8.60 -9.10
N LYS A 52 0.45 -8.93 -7.81
CA LYS A 52 -0.73 -9.07 -6.99
C LYS A 52 -0.74 -7.99 -5.94
N VAL A 53 -1.91 -7.38 -5.77
CA VAL A 53 -2.13 -6.33 -4.78
C VAL A 53 -3.18 -6.81 -3.79
N TYR A 54 -2.83 -6.79 -2.51
CA TYR A 54 -3.70 -7.10 -1.40
C TYR A 54 -3.80 -5.88 -0.48
N LYS A 55 -4.97 -5.70 0.11
CA LYS A 55 -5.18 -4.81 1.25
C LYS A 55 -5.54 -5.64 2.46
N GLU A 56 -5.22 -5.15 3.66
CA GLU A 56 -5.54 -5.84 4.92
C GLU A 56 -5.01 -7.29 4.93
N TYR A 57 -3.80 -7.50 4.38
CA TYR A 57 -3.21 -8.82 4.20
C TYR A 57 -2.78 -9.41 5.55
N SER A 58 -3.37 -10.54 5.93
CA SER A 58 -3.11 -11.18 7.22
C SER A 58 -1.81 -11.98 7.19
N ILE A 59 -0.99 -11.80 8.23
CA ILE A 59 0.24 -12.55 8.48
C ILE A 59 0.18 -13.15 9.90
N GLU A 60 1.10 -14.06 10.24
CA GLU A 60 1.08 -14.79 11.52
C GLU A 60 0.91 -13.87 12.75
N ASN A 61 1.60 -12.73 12.76
CA ASN A 61 1.63 -11.80 13.90
C ASN A 61 1.06 -10.41 13.58
N GLY A 62 0.11 -10.30 12.65
CA GLY A 62 -0.51 -9.02 12.37
C GLY A 62 -1.17 -8.94 11.01
N ARG A 63 -1.25 -7.71 10.51
CA ARG A 63 -1.87 -7.39 9.23
C ARG A 63 -1.10 -6.26 8.58
N LEU A 64 -0.90 -6.38 7.26
CA LEU A 64 -0.33 -5.32 6.44
C LEU A 64 -1.46 -4.52 5.80
N ASP A 65 -1.36 -3.19 5.81
CA ASP A 65 -2.40 -2.33 5.23
C ASP A 65 -2.49 -2.53 3.71
N LEU A 66 -1.35 -2.49 3.01
CA LEU A 66 -1.24 -2.97 1.63
C LEU A 66 0.02 -3.83 1.44
N TYR A 67 -0.15 -4.90 0.67
CA TYR A 67 0.90 -5.82 0.26
C TYR A 67 0.84 -6.01 -1.26
N ILE A 68 1.87 -5.53 -1.95
CA ILE A 68 2.04 -5.61 -3.40
C ILE A 68 3.23 -6.53 -3.65
N HIS A 69 3.07 -7.57 -4.46
CA HIS A 69 4.18 -8.48 -4.71
C HIS A 69 4.08 -9.18 -6.08
N ASP A 70 5.23 -9.62 -6.59
CA ASP A 70 5.31 -10.63 -7.64
C ASP A 70 5.93 -11.91 -7.06
N ASN A 71 6.62 -12.72 -7.87
CA ASN A 71 7.27 -13.94 -7.40
C ASN A 71 8.64 -13.69 -6.71
N ASN A 72 9.25 -12.52 -6.94
CA ASN A 72 10.64 -12.23 -6.57
C ASN A 72 10.76 -11.06 -5.59
N SER A 73 9.84 -10.09 -5.68
CA SER A 73 9.90 -8.80 -5.01
C SER A 73 8.58 -8.48 -4.31
N TYR A 74 8.65 -7.61 -3.31
CA TYR A 74 7.49 -7.11 -2.60
C TYR A 74 7.65 -5.63 -2.22
N LEU A 75 6.51 -4.96 -2.11
CA LEU A 75 6.33 -3.61 -1.58
C LEU A 75 5.21 -3.64 -0.54
N VAL A 76 5.50 -3.12 0.65
CA VAL A 76 4.52 -2.99 1.75
C VAL A 76 4.26 -1.53 2.00
N ILE A 77 2.99 -1.14 2.13
CA ILE A 77 2.59 0.24 2.47
C ILE A 77 1.74 0.18 3.74
N GLU A 78 2.19 0.88 4.78
CA GLU A 78 1.50 1.00 6.07
C GLU A 78 0.98 2.44 6.25
N ASN A 79 -0.34 2.60 6.30
CA ASN A 79 -0.96 3.91 6.41
C ASN A 79 -1.01 4.34 7.88
N LYS A 80 -0.19 5.32 8.25
CA LYS A 80 -0.22 5.91 9.59
C LYS A 80 -0.98 7.23 9.57
N ILE A 81 -2.13 7.26 10.26
CA ILE A 81 -2.84 8.51 10.52
C ILE A 81 -2.14 9.18 11.69
N CYS A 82 -1.57 10.36 11.47
CA CYS A 82 -0.86 11.09 12.50
C CYS A 82 -1.90 11.71 13.47
N THR A 83 -2.17 11.05 14.60
CA THR A 83 -2.97 11.59 15.71
C THR A 83 -2.05 12.08 16.83
N GLN A 84 -2.50 13.04 17.63
CA GLN A 84 -1.67 13.81 18.58
C GLN A 84 -0.98 13.00 19.71
N GLU A 85 -1.18 11.67 19.80
CA GLU A 85 -0.57 10.80 20.82
C GLU A 85 0.73 10.10 20.36
N HIS A 86 1.46 10.66 19.39
CA HIS A 86 2.71 10.09 18.86
C HIS A 86 3.99 10.52 19.63
N ASN A 87 3.96 10.58 20.97
CA ASN A 87 5.16 11.00 21.73
C ASN A 87 6.27 9.93 21.81
N ASN A 88 6.01 8.66 21.50
CA ASN A 88 6.97 7.56 21.68
C ASN A 88 7.33 6.77 20.41
N GLN A 89 6.85 7.17 19.23
CA GLN A 89 7.26 6.56 17.97
C GLN A 89 7.96 7.63 17.14
N LEU A 90 9.17 7.31 16.66
CA LEU A 90 10.08 8.14 15.87
C LEU A 90 9.36 9.34 15.22
N LYS A 91 9.73 10.56 15.65
CA LYS A 91 9.25 11.83 15.11
C LYS A 91 9.53 11.90 13.60
N ILE A 92 8.62 11.35 12.82
CA ILE A 92 8.49 11.59 11.38
C ILE A 92 7.01 11.88 11.14
N CYS A 93 6.54 12.89 11.88
CA CYS A 93 5.66 13.98 11.48
C CYS A 93 6.36 15.23 12.07
#